data_AF-A0A1F4URT2-F1
#
_entry.id   AF-A0A1F4URT2-F1
#
_cell.length_a   1.000
_cell.length_b   1.000
_cell.length_c   1.000
_cell.angle_alpha   90.00
_cell.angle_beta   90.00
_cell.angle_gamma   90.00
#
_symmetry.space_group_name_H-M   'P 1'
#
loop_
_entity.id
_entity.type
_entity.pdbx_description
1 polymer ?
#
loop_
_entity_poly.entity_id
_entity_poly.type
_entity_poly.pdbx_seq_one_letter_code
_entity_poly.pdbx_strand_id
1 'polypeptide(L)'
;MVYKAKLFRALTLIEVSIVIGILAILSGVIIVTLKPKEQTGKASDGTKKTDSAALLSAVNRYFVSYNGVYPWASVSNCSAPSSNGTSTVSSCWLNRLVSVGEVDSSFANGSNISSFIVTLDASSVVHICFVPASQAFLSQAYQNSSGASATPGTHICVPE
;
A
#
# COMPACT_ATOMS: atom_id res chain seq x y z
N MET A 1 -35.29 30.85 -29.31
CA MET A 1 -35.77 30.55 -27.94
C MET A 1 -34.88 31.31 -26.95
N VAL A 2 -35.44 32.29 -26.23
CA VAL A 2 -34.71 33.10 -25.24
C VAL A 2 -34.96 32.51 -23.85
N TYR A 3 -33.93 31.93 -23.23
CA TYR A 3 -33.98 31.52 -21.82
C TYR A 3 -33.94 32.77 -20.94
N LYS A 4 -35.09 33.15 -20.37
CA LYS A 4 -35.15 34.17 -19.31
C LYS A 4 -34.51 33.61 -18.04
N ALA A 5 -33.24 33.92 -17.80
CA ALA A 5 -32.61 33.71 -16.49
C ALA A 5 -33.25 34.68 -15.48
N LYS A 6 -33.94 34.12 -14.49
CA LYS A 6 -34.56 34.88 -13.39
C LYS A 6 -33.44 35.33 -12.46
N LEU A 7 -33.08 36.62 -12.49
CA LEU A 7 -32.08 37.19 -11.58
C LEU A 7 -32.51 36.97 -10.13
N PHE A 8 -31.58 36.46 -9.33
CA PHE A 8 -31.70 36.28 -7.89
C PHE A 8 -32.15 37.58 -7.23
N ARG A 9 -33.24 37.51 -6.46
CA ARG A 9 -33.63 38.59 -5.55
C ARG A 9 -32.47 38.81 -4.57
N ALA A 10 -32.15 40.08 -4.32
CA ALA A 10 -31.11 40.47 -3.37
C ALA A 10 -31.37 39.80 -2.01
N LEU A 11 -30.47 38.90 -1.60
CA LEU A 11 -30.46 38.29 -0.28
C LEU A 11 -30.23 39.40 0.74
N THR A 12 -31.01 39.42 1.82
CA THR A 12 -30.79 40.37 2.90
C THR A 12 -29.49 40.03 3.63
N LEU A 13 -28.76 41.03 4.12
CA LEU A 13 -27.50 40.84 4.85
C LEU A 13 -27.65 39.88 6.05
N ILE A 14 -28.82 39.91 6.70
CA ILE A 14 -29.15 39.03 7.83
C ILE A 14 -29.34 37.57 7.40
N GLU A 15 -29.92 37.35 6.23
CA GLU A 15 -30.16 36.01 5.67
C GLU A 15 -28.84 35.34 5.29
N VAL A 16 -27.88 36.09 4.75
CA VAL A 16 -26.53 35.55 4.51
C VAL A 16 -25.78 35.32 5.82
N SER A 17 -25.92 36.20 6.82
CA SER A 17 -25.19 36.07 8.09
C SER A 17 -25.61 34.84 8.90
N ILE A 18 -26.90 34.49 8.91
CA ILE A 18 -27.36 33.31 9.64
C ILE A 18 -26.98 32.03 8.91
N VAL A 19 -26.96 32.04 7.57
CA VAL A 19 -26.53 30.88 6.76
C VAL A 19 -25.06 30.58 6.98
N ILE A 20 -24.17 31.58 6.92
CA ILE A 20 -22.74 31.34 7.20
C ILE A 20 -22.52 30.92 8.67
N GLY A 21 -23.33 31.41 9.61
CA GLY A 21 -23.29 30.99 11.01
C GLY A 21 -23.65 29.51 11.18
N ILE A 22 -24.73 29.06 10.54
CA ILE A 22 -25.15 27.65 10.57
C ILE A 22 -24.13 26.76 9.84
N LEU A 23 -23.59 27.21 8.69
CA LEU A 23 -22.56 26.47 7.95
C LEU A 23 -21.27 26.31 8.75
N ALA A 24 -20.86 27.32 9.52
CA ALA A 24 -19.69 27.23 10.39
C ALA A 24 -19.86 26.17 11.49
N ILE A 25 -21.05 26.10 12.10
CA ILE A 25 -21.35 25.11 13.14
C ILE A 25 -21.40 23.70 12.56
N LEU A 26 -22.10 23.50 11.43
CA LEU A 26 -22.19 22.20 10.76
C LEU A 26 -20.80 21.71 10.29
N SER A 27 -19.98 22.60 9.74
CA SER A 27 -18.62 22.26 9.30
C SER A 27 -17.72 21.82 10.46
N GLY A 28 -17.81 22.49 11.61
CA GLY A 28 -17.04 22.13 12.81
C GLY A 28 -17.30 20.69 13.28
N VAL A 29 -18.56 20.24 13.28
CA VAL A 29 -18.94 18.88 13.69
C VAL A 29 -18.37 17.82 12.74
N ILE A 30 -18.42 18.06 11.43
CA ILE A 30 -17.96 17.11 10.41
C ILE A 30 -16.47 16.82 10.57
N ILE A 31 -15.65 17.83 10.86
CA ILE A 31 -14.19 17.67 10.99
C ILE A 31 -13.84 16.75 12.19
N VAL A 32 -14.60 16.82 13.28
CA VAL A 32 -14.39 15.97 14.46
C VAL A 32 -14.79 14.52 14.20
N THR A 33 -15.80 14.29 13.35
CA THR A 33 -16.27 12.93 13.04
C THR A 33 -15.33 12.15 12.11
N LEU A 34 -14.48 12.84 11.35
CA LEU A 34 -13.48 12.19 10.52
C LEU A 34 -12.24 11.86 11.36
N LYS A 35 -11.72 10.64 11.23
CA LYS A 35 -10.41 10.25 11.79
C LYS A 35 -9.32 10.49 10.73
N PRO A 36 -8.70 11.69 10.64
CA PRO A 36 -7.72 12.00 9.59
C PRO A 36 -6.51 11.07 9.63
N LYS A 37 -6.12 10.64 10.83
CA LYS A 37 -5.03 9.67 11.04
C LYS A 37 -5.31 8.29 10.43
N GLU A 38 -6.56 7.83 10.49
CA GLU A 38 -6.91 6.51 9.93
C GLU A 38 -7.01 6.57 8.40
N GLN A 39 -7.42 7.71 7.84
CA GLN A 39 -7.51 7.89 6.39
C GLN A 39 -6.13 7.96 5.73
N THR A 40 -5.16 8.63 6.36
CA THR A 40 -3.77 8.65 5.91
C THR A 40 -3.10 7.28 6.03
N GLY A 41 -3.38 6.54 7.11
CA GLY A 41 -2.97 5.15 7.25
C GLY A 41 -3.51 4.26 6.14
N LYS A 42 -4.83 4.35 5.85
CA LYS A 42 -5.47 3.61 4.74
C LYS A 42 -4.86 3.93 3.38
N ALA A 43 -4.59 5.20 3.11
CA ALA A 43 -3.94 5.60 1.86
C ALA A 43 -2.53 5.00 1.75
N SER A 44 -1.75 5.06 2.83
CA SER A 44 -0.39 4.48 2.88
C SER A 44 -0.40 2.96 2.71
N ASP A 45 -1.34 2.26 3.35
CA ASP A 45 -1.52 0.81 3.21
C ASP A 45 -1.95 0.42 1.79
N GLY A 46 -2.78 1.26 1.15
CA GLY A 46 -3.13 1.12 -0.26
C GLY A 46 -1.90 1.19 -1.17
N THR A 47 -1.03 2.18 -0.97
CA THR A 47 0.25 2.30 -1.68
C THR A 47 1.13 1.07 -1.45
N LYS A 48 1.30 0.63 -0.21
CA LYS A 48 2.08 -0.57 0.12
C LYS A 48 1.54 -1.83 -0.56
N LYS A 49 0.22 -1.99 -0.67
CA LYS A 49 -0.40 -3.11 -1.39
C LYS A 49 -0.13 -3.07 -2.88
N THR A 50 -0.15 -1.89 -3.50
CA THR A 50 0.21 -1.73 -4.91
C THR A 50 1.69 -2.00 -5.13
N ASP A 51 2.55 -1.49 -4.24
CA ASP A 51 3.99 -1.69 -4.25
C ASP A 51 4.37 -3.17 -4.09
N SER A 52 3.71 -3.90 -3.17
CA SER A 52 3.95 -5.33 -2.99
C SER A 52 3.54 -6.16 -4.20
N ALA A 53 2.40 -5.83 -4.82
CA ALA A 53 1.97 -6.48 -6.07
C ALA A 53 2.92 -6.20 -7.24
N ALA A 54 3.42 -4.96 -7.35
CA ALA A 54 4.41 -4.58 -8.36
C ALA A 54 5.74 -5.32 -8.16
N LEU A 55 6.22 -5.41 -6.92
CA LEU A 55 7.43 -6.16 -6.57
C LEU A 55 7.28 -7.66 -6.84
N LEU A 56 6.15 -8.25 -6.46
CA LEU A 56 5.85 -9.65 -6.75
C LEU A 56 5.87 -9.91 -8.26
N SER A 57 5.22 -9.06 -9.05
CA SER A 57 5.23 -9.17 -10.50
C SER A 57 6.65 -9.10 -11.05
N ALA A 58 7.50 -8.20 -10.54
CA ALA A 58 8.90 -8.11 -10.95
C ALA A 58 9.72 -9.34 -10.59
N VAL A 59 9.55 -9.89 -9.38
CA VAL A 59 10.21 -11.14 -8.97
C VAL A 59 9.77 -12.30 -9.88
N ASN A 60 8.48 -12.39 -10.21
CA ASN A 60 7.96 -13.45 -11.07
C ASN A 60 8.47 -13.32 -12.52
N ARG A 61 8.54 -12.10 -13.07
CA ARG A 61 9.14 -11.86 -14.40
C ARG A 61 10.61 -12.24 -14.41
N TYR A 62 11.36 -11.85 -13.39
CA TYR A 62 12.76 -12.26 -13.22
C TYR A 62 12.89 -13.79 -13.21
N PHE A 63 12.05 -14.48 -12.43
CA PHE A 63 12.07 -15.95 -12.36
C PHE A 63 11.89 -16.60 -13.74
N VAL A 64 10.96 -16.09 -14.56
CA VAL A 64 10.73 -16.59 -15.92
C VAL A 64 11.92 -16.27 -16.84
N SER A 65 12.49 -15.07 -16.74
CA SER A 65 13.61 -14.63 -17.60
C SER A 65 14.95 -15.28 -17.27
N TYR A 66 15.16 -15.72 -16.03
CA TYR A 66 16.44 -16.26 -15.54
C TYR A 66 16.37 -17.75 -15.18
N ASN A 67 15.76 -18.56 -16.05
CA ASN A 67 15.73 -20.03 -15.95
C ASN A 67 15.19 -20.58 -14.62
N GLY A 68 14.19 -19.92 -14.02
CA GLY A 68 13.61 -20.36 -12.75
C GLY A 68 14.48 -20.06 -11.53
N VAL A 69 15.39 -19.07 -11.63
CA VAL A 69 16.20 -18.61 -10.51
C VAL A 69 15.62 -17.32 -9.94
N TYR A 70 15.37 -17.30 -8.63
CA TYR A 70 14.92 -16.09 -7.95
C TYR A 70 16.04 -15.05 -7.80
N PRO A 71 15.71 -13.74 -7.70
CA PRO A 71 16.71 -12.67 -7.68
C PRO A 71 17.71 -12.81 -6.52
N TRP A 72 17.27 -13.25 -5.34
CA TRP A 72 18.15 -13.46 -4.19
C TRP A 72 19.11 -14.65 -4.34
N ALA A 73 18.82 -15.62 -5.22
CA ALA A 73 19.72 -16.73 -5.50
C ALA A 73 20.86 -16.34 -6.47
N SER A 74 20.71 -15.20 -7.16
CA SER A 74 21.71 -14.67 -8.10
C SER A 74 22.73 -13.72 -7.46
N VAL A 75 22.60 -13.44 -6.17
CA VAL A 75 23.47 -12.54 -5.40
C VAL A 75 23.95 -13.24 -4.12
N SER A 76 25.21 -13.01 -3.74
CA SER A 76 25.81 -13.60 -2.53
C SER A 76 25.68 -12.67 -1.31
N ASN A 77 25.56 -13.24 -0.11
CA ASN A 77 25.53 -12.52 1.19
C ASN A 77 24.32 -11.62 1.40
N CYS A 78 23.14 -12.04 0.92
CA CYS A 78 21.94 -11.23 0.97
C CYS A 78 20.83 -11.94 1.74
N SER A 79 20.05 -11.19 2.51
CA SER A 79 18.91 -11.72 3.22
C SER A 79 17.89 -12.26 2.22
N ALA A 80 17.64 -13.56 2.31
CA ALA A 80 16.77 -14.30 1.44
C ALA A 80 15.84 -15.19 2.27
N PRO A 81 14.61 -15.42 1.81
CA PRO A 81 13.72 -16.39 2.43
C PRO A 81 14.22 -17.82 2.16
N SER A 82 14.22 -18.65 3.20
CA SER A 82 14.38 -20.11 3.04
C SER A 82 13.07 -20.74 2.57
N SER A 83 13.09 -22.02 2.16
CA SER A 83 11.87 -22.79 1.93
C SER A 83 10.96 -22.77 3.16
N ASN A 84 9.68 -22.43 2.98
CA ASN A 84 8.73 -22.20 4.07
C ASN A 84 9.21 -21.15 5.11
N GLY A 85 9.93 -20.12 4.64
CA GLY A 85 10.60 -19.15 5.47
C GLY A 85 10.30 -17.72 5.05
N THR A 86 10.68 -16.79 5.91
CA THR A 86 10.42 -15.36 5.75
C THR A 86 11.71 -14.56 5.82
N SER A 87 11.79 -13.47 5.08
CA SER A 87 12.94 -12.57 5.07
C SER A 87 12.52 -11.15 4.74
N THR A 88 13.22 -10.16 5.27
CA THR A 88 12.97 -8.77 4.88
C THR A 88 13.48 -8.52 3.47
N VAL A 89 12.78 -7.66 2.72
CA VAL A 89 13.27 -7.22 1.41
C VAL A 89 14.56 -6.42 1.64
N SER A 90 15.63 -6.86 1.00
CA SER A 90 16.95 -6.23 1.12
C SER A 90 17.33 -5.51 -0.17
N SER A 91 18.01 -4.37 -0.03
CA SER A 91 18.51 -3.61 -1.18
C SER A 91 19.49 -4.41 -2.04
N CYS A 92 20.16 -5.43 -1.48
CA CYS A 92 21.09 -6.26 -2.24
C CYS A 92 20.43 -6.92 -3.45
N TRP A 93 19.43 -7.78 -3.23
CA TRP A 93 18.78 -8.50 -4.33
C TRP A 93 17.78 -7.62 -5.07
N LEU A 94 17.27 -6.56 -4.44
CA LEU A 94 16.44 -5.56 -5.11
C LEU A 94 17.23 -4.76 -6.15
N ASN A 95 18.48 -4.41 -5.86
CA ASN A 95 19.38 -3.77 -6.84
C ASN A 95 19.64 -4.66 -8.06
N ARG A 96 19.58 -5.99 -7.91
CA ARG A 96 19.64 -6.90 -9.04
C ARG A 96 18.45 -6.71 -9.97
N LEU A 97 17.23 -6.64 -9.43
CA LEU A 97 16.02 -6.35 -10.20
C LEU A 97 16.09 -5.00 -10.91
N VAL A 98 16.64 -3.98 -10.26
CA VAL A 98 16.88 -2.67 -10.90
C VAL A 98 17.90 -2.77 -12.03
N SER A 99 19.01 -3.49 -11.80
CA SER A 99 20.09 -3.62 -12.80
C SER A 99 19.62 -4.29 -14.10
N VAL A 100 18.61 -5.16 -14.01
CA VAL A 100 18.04 -5.86 -15.15
C VAL A 100 16.79 -5.18 -15.71
N GLY A 101 16.39 -4.03 -15.13
CA GLY A 101 15.26 -3.23 -15.60
C GLY A 101 13.88 -3.74 -15.17
N GLU A 102 13.79 -4.63 -14.19
CA GLU A 102 12.51 -5.18 -13.72
C GLU A 102 11.78 -4.27 -12.73
N VAL A 103 12.52 -3.41 -12.04
CA VAL A 103 12.00 -2.46 -11.04
C VAL A 103 12.72 -1.12 -11.22
N ASP A 104 12.00 -0.01 -11.08
CA ASP A 104 12.61 1.31 -11.13
C ASP A 104 13.51 1.58 -9.92
N SER A 105 14.61 2.30 -10.13
CA SER A 105 15.54 2.66 -9.06
C SER A 105 14.89 3.48 -7.93
N SER A 106 13.80 4.20 -8.19
CA SER A 106 13.05 4.95 -7.19
C SER A 106 12.36 4.05 -6.17
N PHE A 107 11.95 2.84 -6.59
CA PHE A 107 11.40 1.84 -5.70
C PHE A 107 12.51 1.25 -4.80
N ALA A 108 13.67 0.95 -5.38
CA ALA A 108 14.81 0.37 -4.67
C ALA A 108 15.60 1.34 -3.78
N ASN A 109 15.40 2.64 -3.95
CA ASN A 109 15.94 3.67 -3.07
C ASN A 109 14.88 4.24 -2.10
N GLY A 110 13.66 3.71 -2.12
CA GLY A 110 12.60 4.12 -1.20
C GLY A 110 12.94 3.74 0.24
N SER A 111 12.72 4.65 1.19
CA SER A 111 13.01 4.40 2.62
C SER A 111 12.19 3.28 3.27
N ASN A 112 11.19 2.74 2.57
CA ASN A 112 10.22 1.77 3.10
C ASN A 112 10.49 0.32 2.67
N ILE A 113 11.58 0.02 1.98
CA ILE A 113 11.84 -1.33 1.46
C ILE A 113 11.93 -2.36 2.59
N SER A 114 12.52 -1.98 3.73
CA SER A 114 12.61 -2.81 4.92
C SER A 114 11.26 -3.09 5.61
N SER A 115 10.19 -2.36 5.23
CA SER A 115 8.83 -2.62 5.71
C SER A 115 8.11 -3.75 4.97
N PHE A 116 8.70 -4.21 3.86
CA PHE A 116 8.23 -5.37 3.11
C PHE A 116 9.00 -6.62 3.52
N ILE A 117 8.26 -7.71 3.55
CA ILE A 117 8.73 -9.04 3.89
C ILE A 117 8.44 -9.94 2.69
N VAL A 118 9.42 -10.71 2.27
CA VAL A 118 9.24 -11.77 1.28
C VAL A 118 9.13 -13.11 2.01
N THR A 119 8.15 -13.90 1.63
CA THR A 119 7.94 -15.25 2.15
C THR A 119 7.92 -16.23 0.99
N LEU A 120 8.53 -17.40 1.19
CA LEU A 120 8.34 -18.55 0.30
C LEU A 120 7.56 -19.61 1.05
N ASP A 121 6.45 -20.06 0.47
CA ASP A 121 5.67 -21.15 1.04
C ASP A 121 6.32 -22.52 0.76
N ALA A 122 5.70 -23.59 1.25
CA ALA A 122 6.15 -24.96 0.99
C ALA A 122 6.02 -25.38 -0.49
N SER A 123 5.21 -24.67 -1.27
CA SER A 123 4.98 -24.89 -2.70
C SER A 123 5.93 -24.07 -3.59
N SER A 124 6.90 -23.36 -2.99
CA SER A 124 7.83 -22.45 -3.66
C SER A 124 7.16 -21.24 -4.33
N VAL A 125 5.97 -20.86 -3.87
CA VAL A 125 5.25 -19.65 -4.25
C VAL A 125 5.77 -18.48 -3.40
N VAL A 126 6.02 -17.36 -4.08
CA VAL A 126 6.49 -16.13 -3.44
C VAL A 126 5.30 -15.29 -3.00
N HIS A 127 5.33 -14.86 -1.74
CA HIS A 127 4.40 -13.87 -1.20
C HIS A 127 5.18 -12.64 -0.73
N ILE A 128 4.66 -11.45 -1.04
CA ILE A 128 5.19 -10.18 -0.51
C ILE A 128 4.20 -9.63 0.51
N CYS A 129 4.67 -9.48 1.74
CA CYS A 129 3.88 -9.07 2.89
C CYS A 129 4.32 -7.70 3.42
N PHE A 130 3.40 -6.96 4.02
CA PHE A 130 3.70 -5.70 4.72
C PHE A 130 2.87 -5.58 5.99
N VAL A 131 3.36 -4.77 6.93
CA VAL A 131 2.60 -4.41 8.14
C VAL A 131 1.70 -3.21 7.83
N PRO A 132 0.37 -3.35 7.96
CA PRO A 132 -0.55 -2.25 7.78
C PRO A 132 -0.50 -1.27 8.95
N ALA A 133 -0.65 0.02 8.65
CA ALA A 133 -0.69 1.10 9.63
C ALA A 133 -2.13 1.41 10.10
N SER A 134 -3.15 1.11 9.29
CA SER A 134 -4.56 1.38 9.61
C SER A 134 -5.27 0.21 10.28
N GLN A 135 -6.19 0.49 11.20
CA GLN A 135 -6.94 -0.54 11.91
C GLN A 135 -7.83 -1.39 10.99
N ALA A 136 -8.29 -0.80 9.87
CA ALA A 136 -9.12 -1.49 8.90
C ALA A 136 -8.34 -2.56 8.12
N PHE A 137 -7.08 -2.29 7.77
CA PHE A 137 -6.23 -3.27 7.10
C PHE A 137 -5.70 -4.30 8.12
N LEU A 138 -5.44 -3.92 9.38
CA LEU A 138 -5.13 -4.89 10.45
C LEU A 138 -6.25 -5.94 10.63
N SER A 139 -7.51 -5.54 10.55
CA SER A 139 -8.64 -6.49 10.58
C SER A 139 -8.66 -7.44 9.37
N GLN A 140 -8.23 -6.96 8.19
CA GLN A 140 -8.11 -7.79 6.99
C GLN A 140 -6.94 -8.77 7.08
N ALA A 141 -5.81 -8.37 7.70
CA ALA A 141 -4.65 -9.22 7.91
C ALA A 141 -5.00 -10.52 8.67
N TYR A 142 -5.94 -10.44 9.62
CA TYR A 142 -6.42 -11.61 10.37
C TYR A 142 -7.19 -12.61 9.51
N GLN A 143 -7.91 -12.13 8.49
CA GLN A 143 -8.70 -12.96 7.59
C GLN A 143 -7.92 -13.42 6.35
N ASN A 144 -6.80 -12.75 6.05
CA ASN A 144 -6.03 -12.91 4.84
C ASN A 144 -4.54 -13.12 5.16
N SER A 145 -4.27 -14.21 5.89
CA SER A 145 -2.93 -14.62 6.31
C SER A 145 -2.30 -15.66 5.38
N SER A 146 -2.87 -15.91 4.19
CA SER A 146 -2.36 -16.92 3.27
C SER A 146 -0.95 -16.52 2.80
N GLY A 147 -0.02 -17.48 2.82
CA GLY A 147 1.36 -17.24 2.41
C GLY A 147 2.24 -16.48 3.41
N ALA A 148 1.75 -16.20 4.62
CA ALA A 148 2.57 -15.70 5.72
C ALA A 148 3.18 -16.87 6.50
N SER A 149 4.47 -17.15 6.29
CA SER A 149 5.32 -17.77 7.32
C SER A 149 5.65 -16.76 8.44
N ALA A 150 5.27 -15.49 8.26
CA ALA A 150 5.18 -14.46 9.29
C ALA A 150 3.94 -14.67 10.16
N THR A 151 3.95 -14.17 11.40
CA THR A 151 2.91 -14.43 12.41
C THR A 151 1.50 -14.11 11.88
N PRO A 152 0.55 -15.07 11.86
CA PRO A 152 -0.80 -14.85 11.37
C PRO A 152 -1.48 -13.64 12.02
N GLY A 153 -2.19 -12.83 11.22
CA GLY A 153 -2.94 -11.66 11.69
C GLY A 153 -2.16 -10.37 11.93
N THR A 154 -0.86 -10.31 11.61
CA THR A 154 -0.05 -9.09 11.76
C THR A 154 0.38 -8.46 10.43
N HIS A 155 0.31 -9.21 9.33
CA HIS A 155 0.77 -8.81 8.00
C HIS A 155 -0.30 -9.11 6.95
N ILE A 156 -0.30 -8.31 5.88
CA ILE A 156 -1.08 -8.60 4.67
C ILE A 156 -0.09 -9.05 3.60
N CYS A 157 -0.36 -10.18 2.95
CA CYS A 157 0.46 -10.76 1.91
C CYS A 157 -0.21 -10.65 0.53
N VAL A 158 0.62 -10.62 -0.51
CA VAL A 158 0.22 -10.66 -1.92
C VAL A 158 1.03 -11.76 -2.62
N PRO A 159 0.41 -12.72 -3.34
CA PRO A 159 -1.04 -12.92 -3.45
C PRO A 159 -1.67 -13.35 -2.11
N GLU A 160 -2.97 -13.08 -1.99
CA GLU A 160 -3.82 -13.47 -0.86
C GLU A 160 -4.18 -14.97 -0.83
#